data_AF-A0A2N3ELM3-F1
#
_entry.id   AF-A0A2N3ELM3-F1
#
_cell.length_a   1.000
_cell.length_b   1.000
_cell.length_c   1.000
_cell.angle_alpha   90.00
_cell.angle_beta   90.00
_cell.angle_gamma   90.00
#
_symmetry.space_group_name_H-M   'P 1'
#
loop_
_entity.id
_entity.type
_entity.pdbx_description
1 polymer ?
#
loop_
_entity_poly.entity_id
_entity_poly.type
_entity_poly.pdbx_seq_one_letter_code
_entity_poly.pdbx_strand_id
1 'polypeptide(L)'
;MSNELLGTVAHIGEAKTPAPKITGFHHIAYRCRDADETQKFYIDLLGLKPAAALAFDRDPGGKDRPFMHLFFEMGDGKFIAFFDEPGSADDAVFRMKDGIEDYHFAFEVATRVELDDFIARLKEAKVPVFGPIDHHFCHSIYFFDPNGLACEITVRDEKHDEIMEAEGGRVAQAIREWTEKTRVLKKARLKLLNAAD
;
A
#
# COMPACT_ATOMS: atom_id res chain seq x y z
N MET A 1 -21.30 6.09 5.63
CA MET A 1 -20.62 6.71 4.47
C MET A 1 -21.46 6.41 3.23
N SER A 2 -21.67 7.38 2.33
CA SER A 2 -22.47 7.20 1.11
C SER A 2 -21.69 6.39 0.07
N ASN A 3 -22.40 5.71 -0.83
CA ASN A 3 -21.83 4.95 -1.94
C ASN A 3 -21.65 5.81 -3.21
N GLU A 4 -21.71 7.14 -3.09
CA GLU A 4 -21.70 8.08 -4.22
C GLU A 4 -20.41 8.00 -5.05
N LEU A 5 -19.32 7.52 -4.45
CA LEU A 5 -18.04 7.29 -5.12
C LEU A 5 -17.93 5.92 -5.79
N LEU A 6 -18.89 5.01 -5.58
CA LEU A 6 -18.87 3.68 -6.19
C LEU A 6 -19.45 3.67 -7.62
N GLY A 7 -19.94 4.80 -8.12
CA GLY A 7 -20.46 4.99 -9.49
C GLY A 7 -19.59 5.91 -10.34
N THR A 8 -20.21 6.75 -11.18
CA THR A 8 -19.48 7.78 -11.93
C THR A 8 -19.02 8.92 -11.01
N VAL A 9 -17.77 9.35 -11.19
CA VAL A 9 -17.15 10.44 -10.41
C VAL A 9 -17.05 11.74 -11.21
N ALA A 10 -17.80 11.88 -12.32
CA ALA A 10 -17.73 13.05 -13.19
C ALA A 10 -17.96 14.38 -12.44
N HIS A 11 -18.87 14.36 -11.47
CA HIS A 11 -19.22 15.52 -10.64
C HIS A 11 -18.06 16.04 -9.78
N ILE A 12 -17.04 15.21 -9.46
CA ILE A 12 -15.89 15.64 -8.64
C ILE A 12 -15.11 16.75 -9.35
N GLY A 13 -15.09 16.75 -10.69
CA GLY A 13 -14.43 17.78 -11.48
C GLY A 13 -15.09 19.17 -11.40
N GLU A 14 -16.29 19.28 -10.82
CA GLU A 14 -17.01 20.55 -10.66
C GLU A 14 -16.56 21.34 -9.41
N ALA A 15 -15.69 20.76 -8.59
CA ALA A 15 -15.16 21.43 -7.40
C ALA A 15 -14.40 22.72 -7.75
N LYS A 16 -14.90 23.87 -7.29
CA LYS A 16 -14.29 25.20 -7.52
C LYS A 16 -13.34 25.63 -6.40
N THR A 17 -13.49 25.04 -5.22
CA THR A 17 -12.60 25.32 -4.08
C THR A 17 -11.22 24.73 -4.38
N PRO A 18 -10.14 25.53 -4.31
CA PRO A 18 -8.79 25.00 -4.49
C PRO A 18 -8.47 23.92 -3.46
N ALA A 19 -7.92 22.80 -3.92
CA ALA A 19 -7.43 21.76 -3.01
C ALA A 19 -6.26 22.30 -2.19
N PRO A 20 -6.27 22.14 -0.85
CA PRO A 20 -5.08 22.42 -0.05
C PRO A 20 -3.94 21.47 -0.45
N LYS A 21 -2.69 21.92 -0.26
CA LYS A 21 -1.51 21.09 -0.58
C LYS A 21 -1.38 19.96 0.44
N ILE A 22 -1.49 18.72 -0.04
CA ILE A 22 -1.08 17.52 0.71
C ILE A 22 0.46 17.50 0.76
N THR A 23 1.02 17.33 1.95
CA THR A 23 2.48 17.39 2.19
C THR A 23 3.15 16.03 2.19
N GLY A 24 2.39 14.94 2.21
CA GLY A 24 2.85 13.56 2.17
C GLY A 24 1.91 12.65 2.96
N PHE A 25 2.25 11.37 3.05
CA PHE A 25 1.54 10.45 3.94
C PHE A 25 1.79 10.82 5.39
N HIS A 26 0.76 10.75 6.24
CA HIS A 26 0.94 10.78 7.68
C HIS A 26 1.20 9.35 8.18
N HIS A 27 0.29 8.43 7.82
CA HIS A 27 0.51 7.00 7.93
C HIS A 27 -0.35 6.25 6.91
N ILE A 28 -0.04 4.98 6.69
CA ILE A 28 -0.91 4.02 6.01
C ILE A 28 -1.25 2.89 6.98
N ALA A 29 -2.52 2.45 7.02
CA ALA A 29 -2.98 1.48 8.00
C ALA A 29 -3.57 0.24 7.34
N TYR A 30 -3.13 -0.94 7.79
CA TYR A 30 -3.64 -2.25 7.36
C TYR A 30 -4.29 -3.01 8.53
N ARG A 31 -4.93 -4.15 8.25
CA ARG A 31 -5.31 -5.10 9.30
C ARG A 31 -4.15 -6.03 9.59
N CYS A 32 -3.94 -6.39 10.85
CA CYS A 32 -3.13 -7.54 11.23
C CYS A 32 -3.99 -8.60 11.90
N ARG A 33 -3.54 -9.86 11.83
CA ARG A 33 -4.20 -10.99 12.51
C ARG A 33 -3.72 -11.19 13.95
N ASP A 34 -2.52 -10.70 14.24
CA ASP A 34 -1.88 -10.79 15.55
C ASP A 34 -0.83 -9.66 15.67
N ALA A 35 -0.94 -8.87 16.74
CA ALA A 35 -0.02 -7.76 17.02
C ALA A 35 1.43 -8.21 17.27
N ASP A 36 1.64 -9.36 17.95
CA ASP A 36 2.97 -9.86 18.30
C ASP A 36 3.73 -10.38 17.07
N GLU A 37 3.05 -11.13 16.19
CA GLU A 37 3.65 -11.59 14.94
C GLU A 37 3.95 -10.43 13.99
N THR A 38 3.07 -9.42 13.97
CA THR A 38 3.26 -8.23 13.13
C THR A 38 4.44 -7.40 13.62
N GLN A 39 4.58 -7.16 14.93
CA GLN A 39 5.75 -6.42 15.42
C GLN A 39 7.06 -7.17 15.17
N LYS A 40 7.10 -8.50 15.31
CA LYS A 40 8.31 -9.29 15.02
C LYS A 40 8.74 -9.11 13.56
N PHE A 41 7.78 -9.08 12.65
CA PHE A 41 8.09 -8.86 11.24
C PHE A 41 8.59 -7.44 10.97
N TYR A 42 7.86 -6.40 11.39
CA TYR A 42 8.22 -5.03 11.03
C TYR A 42 9.39 -4.46 11.84
N ILE A 43 9.53 -4.84 13.11
CA ILE A 43 10.61 -4.38 13.98
C ILE A 43 11.81 -5.31 13.86
N ASP A 44 11.67 -6.59 14.19
CA ASP A 44 12.84 -7.46 14.30
C ASP A 44 13.40 -7.83 12.91
N LEU A 45 12.53 -8.15 11.95
CA LEU A 45 12.96 -8.52 10.60
C LEU A 45 13.24 -7.30 9.72
N LEU A 46 12.31 -6.34 9.62
CA LEU A 46 12.51 -5.18 8.74
C LEU A 46 13.26 -4.00 9.39
N GLY A 47 13.46 -4.00 10.71
CA GLY A 47 14.24 -2.99 11.39
C GLY A 47 13.53 -1.65 11.62
N LEU A 48 12.19 -1.59 11.44
CA LEU A 48 11.44 -0.35 11.68
C LEU A 48 11.38 -0.02 13.18
N LYS A 49 11.28 1.26 13.49
CA LYS A 49 11.23 1.74 14.88
C LYS A 49 9.80 1.64 15.43
N PRO A 50 9.56 0.99 16.58
CA PRO A 50 8.27 1.05 17.24
C PRO A 50 7.96 2.49 17.68
N ALA A 51 6.80 3.00 17.27
CA ALA A 51 6.38 4.36 17.60
C ALA A 51 5.25 4.41 18.63
N ALA A 52 4.20 3.60 18.44
CA ALA A 52 3.07 3.54 19.36
C ALA A 52 2.29 2.23 19.23
N ALA A 53 1.65 1.83 20.33
CA ALA A 53 0.65 0.76 20.38
C ALA A 53 -0.50 1.24 21.27
N LEU A 54 -1.65 1.54 20.65
CA LEU A 54 -2.80 2.15 21.33
C LEU A 54 -3.93 1.13 21.42
N ALA A 55 -4.27 0.72 22.64
CA ALA A 55 -5.37 -0.21 22.91
C ALA A 55 -6.66 0.55 23.23
N PHE A 56 -7.77 0.06 22.69
CA PHE A 56 -9.10 0.64 22.88
C PHE A 56 -10.11 -0.48 23.16
N ASP A 57 -11.01 -0.26 24.11
CA ASP A 57 -12.13 -1.19 24.39
C ASP A 57 -13.34 -0.93 23.47
N ARG A 58 -13.43 0.27 22.90
CA ARG A 58 -14.57 0.75 22.11
C ARG A 58 -14.15 1.43 20.83
N ASP A 59 -14.97 1.30 19.79
CA ASP A 59 -14.78 2.01 18.53
C ASP A 59 -15.10 3.52 18.64
N PRO A 60 -14.73 4.35 17.64
CA PRO A 60 -15.06 5.79 17.66
C PRO A 60 -16.55 6.11 17.71
N GLY A 61 -17.42 5.14 17.40
CA GLY A 61 -18.87 5.24 17.55
C GLY A 61 -19.39 4.82 18.93
N GLY A 62 -18.50 4.43 19.85
CA GLY A 62 -18.83 4.03 21.22
C GLY A 62 -19.28 2.57 21.37
N LYS A 63 -19.20 1.74 20.33
CA LYS A 63 -19.58 0.31 20.43
C LYS A 63 -18.46 -0.48 21.08
N ASP A 64 -18.82 -1.46 21.91
CA ASP A 64 -17.87 -2.43 22.46
C ASP A 64 -17.26 -3.25 21.32
N ARG A 65 -16.01 -2.93 21.02
CA ARG A 65 -15.22 -3.50 19.93
C ARG A 65 -13.75 -3.30 20.30
N PRO A 66 -13.16 -4.22 21.07
CA PRO A 66 -11.77 -4.10 21.47
C PRO A 66 -10.84 -4.18 20.26
N PHE A 67 -9.88 -3.27 20.15
CA PHE A 67 -8.86 -3.30 19.12
C PHE A 67 -7.58 -2.57 19.54
N MET A 68 -6.48 -2.85 18.85
CA MET A 68 -5.23 -2.13 18.98
C MET A 68 -4.86 -1.44 17.67
N HIS A 69 -4.24 -0.26 17.77
CA HIS A 69 -3.61 0.43 16.66
C HIS A 69 -2.10 0.54 16.87
N LEU A 70 -1.32 -0.18 16.05
CA LEU A 70 0.13 -0.24 16.07
C LEU A 70 0.71 0.75 15.06
N PHE A 71 1.83 1.39 15.38
CA PHE A 71 2.56 2.30 14.50
C PHE A 71 4.05 1.96 14.50
N PHE A 72 4.61 1.80 13.31
CA PHE A 72 6.04 1.62 13.06
C PHE A 72 6.56 2.78 12.21
N GLU A 73 7.56 3.49 12.72
CA GLU A 73 8.16 4.67 12.11
C GLU A 73 9.21 4.26 11.06
N MET A 74 9.11 4.89 9.89
CA MET A 74 10.06 4.77 8.77
C MET A 74 11.12 5.89 8.84
N GLY A 75 12.14 5.82 7.99
CA GLY A 75 13.26 6.77 7.99
C GLY A 75 12.89 8.24 7.73
N ASP A 76 11.70 8.51 7.19
CA ASP A 76 11.18 9.85 6.93
C ASP A 76 10.27 10.40 8.06
N GLY A 77 10.16 9.67 9.17
CA GLY A 77 9.32 10.02 10.32
C GLY A 77 7.82 9.77 10.09
N LYS A 78 7.43 9.11 8.99
CA LYS A 78 6.05 8.66 8.74
C LYS A 78 5.88 7.22 9.18
N PHE A 79 4.63 6.75 9.18
CA PHE A 79 4.32 5.45 9.79
C PHE A 79 3.63 4.49 8.83
N ILE A 80 4.01 3.22 8.90
CA ILE A 80 3.10 2.13 8.57
C ILE A 80 2.41 1.69 9.87
N ALA A 81 1.12 1.40 9.79
CA ALA A 81 0.29 1.14 10.95
C ALA A 81 -0.60 -0.08 10.74
N PHE A 82 -1.04 -0.68 11.85
CA PHE A 82 -1.87 -1.88 11.82
C PHE A 82 -3.02 -1.79 12.82
N PHE A 83 -4.17 -2.31 12.44
CA PHE A 83 -5.30 -2.57 13.32
C PHE A 83 -5.34 -4.06 13.66
N ASP A 84 -5.12 -4.38 14.94
CA ASP A 84 -5.44 -5.68 15.51
C ASP A 84 -6.86 -5.61 16.09
N GLU A 85 -7.84 -6.12 15.34
CA GLU A 85 -9.23 -6.16 15.77
C GLU A 85 -9.76 -7.60 15.64
N PRO A 86 -9.79 -8.36 16.76
CA PRO A 86 -10.08 -9.78 16.74
C PRO A 86 -11.57 -10.08 16.49
N GLY A 87 -12.48 -9.15 16.81
CA GLY A 87 -13.92 -9.36 16.71
C GLY A 87 -14.44 -9.62 15.29
N SER A 88 -13.72 -9.15 14.27
CA SER A 88 -14.02 -9.42 12.86
C SER A 88 -12.86 -10.12 12.12
N ALA A 89 -11.99 -10.82 12.83
CA ALA A 89 -10.91 -11.59 12.22
C ALA A 89 -11.48 -12.78 11.44
N ASP A 90 -11.00 -12.96 10.20
CA ASP A 90 -11.42 -14.03 9.29
C ASP A 90 -10.25 -14.38 8.36
N ASP A 91 -10.00 -15.67 8.14
CA ASP A 91 -8.86 -16.14 7.34
C ASP A 91 -8.88 -15.59 5.90
N ALA A 92 -10.05 -15.34 5.31
CA ALA A 92 -10.16 -14.78 3.97
C ALA A 92 -9.67 -13.34 3.89
N VAL A 93 -9.64 -12.61 5.02
CA VAL A 93 -9.06 -11.26 5.10
C VAL A 93 -7.54 -11.33 4.94
N PHE A 94 -6.91 -12.33 5.55
CA PHE A 94 -5.46 -12.51 5.65
C PHE A 94 -4.88 -13.50 4.63
N ARG A 95 -5.64 -13.82 3.58
CA ARG A 95 -5.10 -14.52 2.41
C ARG A 95 -3.97 -13.72 1.77
N MET A 96 -3.04 -14.41 1.11
CA MET A 96 -2.04 -13.75 0.27
C MET A 96 -2.73 -12.84 -0.75
N LYS A 97 -2.35 -11.57 -0.74
CA LYS A 97 -2.86 -10.52 -1.63
C LYS A 97 -2.06 -10.52 -2.92
N ASP A 98 -2.74 -10.55 -4.05
CA ASP A 98 -2.04 -10.38 -5.31
C ASP A 98 -1.55 -8.93 -5.42
N GLY A 99 -0.26 -8.74 -5.72
CA GLY A 99 0.34 -7.41 -5.77
C GLY A 99 -0.21 -6.52 -6.88
N ILE A 100 -0.85 -7.10 -7.91
CA ILE A 100 -1.48 -6.39 -9.03
C ILE A 100 -2.99 -6.31 -8.85
N GLU A 101 -3.65 -7.42 -8.51
CA GLU A 101 -5.12 -7.48 -8.45
C GLU A 101 -5.69 -6.92 -7.14
N ASP A 102 -4.97 -7.08 -6.03
CA ASP A 102 -5.35 -6.51 -4.74
C ASP A 102 -4.63 -5.17 -4.51
N TYR A 103 -3.40 -5.22 -4.01
CA TYR A 103 -2.52 -4.07 -3.77
C TYR A 103 -1.16 -4.54 -3.25
N HIS A 104 -0.14 -3.69 -3.41
CA HIS A 104 1.13 -3.77 -2.69
C HIS A 104 1.51 -2.38 -2.14
N PHE A 105 2.52 -2.34 -1.29
CA PHE A 105 3.20 -1.11 -0.90
C PHE A 105 4.70 -1.32 -0.94
N ALA A 106 5.44 -0.25 -1.22
CA ALA A 106 6.89 -0.27 -1.33
C ALA A 106 7.54 0.58 -0.23
N PHE A 107 8.51 0.00 0.46
CA PHE A 107 9.49 0.75 1.22
C PHE A 107 10.67 1.13 0.32
N GLU A 108 11.28 2.27 0.56
CA GLU A 108 12.46 2.73 -0.17
C GLU A 108 13.73 2.52 0.67
N VAL A 109 14.78 1.98 0.05
CA VAL A 109 16.15 1.95 0.59
C VAL A 109 17.05 2.83 -0.26
N ALA A 110 18.14 3.33 0.31
CA ALA A 110 18.96 4.35 -0.34
C ALA A 110 19.90 3.78 -1.39
N THR A 111 20.31 2.51 -1.26
CA THR A 111 21.33 1.92 -2.14
C THR A 111 20.99 0.50 -2.57
N ARG A 112 21.57 0.09 -3.71
CA ARG A 112 21.48 -1.29 -4.19
C ARG A 112 22.10 -2.30 -3.21
N VAL A 113 23.14 -1.89 -2.48
CA VAL A 113 23.75 -2.72 -1.44
C VAL A 113 22.75 -3.00 -0.33
N GLU A 114 22.02 -1.98 0.14
CA GLU A 114 20.97 -2.16 1.16
C GLU A 114 19.84 -3.07 0.66
N LEU A 115 19.46 -2.99 -0.63
CA LEU A 115 18.49 -3.91 -1.22
C LEU A 115 19.00 -5.36 -1.19
N ASP A 116 20.27 -5.58 -1.54
CA ASP A 116 20.91 -6.90 -1.51
C ASP A 116 21.03 -7.44 -0.06
N ASP A 117 21.30 -6.58 0.92
CA ASP A 117 21.30 -6.91 2.34
C ASP A 117 19.91 -7.38 2.81
N PHE A 118 18.84 -6.72 2.36
CA PHE A 118 17.47 -7.18 2.64
C PHE A 118 17.16 -8.53 2.01
N ILE A 119 17.63 -8.81 0.79
CA ILE A 119 17.49 -10.14 0.17
C ILE A 119 18.15 -11.21 1.05
N ALA A 120 19.38 -10.96 1.51
CA ALA A 120 20.10 -11.89 2.37
C ALA A 120 19.36 -12.11 3.69
N ARG A 121 18.95 -11.04 4.35
CA ARG A 121 18.23 -11.06 5.63
C ARG A 121 16.90 -11.80 5.54
N LEU A 122 16.10 -11.56 4.49
CA LEU A 122 14.84 -12.27 4.25
C LEU A 122 15.06 -13.77 4.05
N LYS A 123 16.11 -14.16 3.30
CA LYS A 123 16.48 -15.56 3.09
C LYS A 123 16.92 -16.24 4.38
N GLU A 124 17.71 -15.58 5.22
CA GLU A 124 18.10 -16.08 6.55
C GLU A 124 16.89 -16.32 7.45
N ALA A 125 15.90 -15.43 7.41
CA ALA A 125 14.63 -15.55 8.10
C ALA A 125 13.66 -16.55 7.45
N LYS A 126 14.05 -17.21 6.35
CA LYS A 126 13.23 -18.15 5.56
C LYS A 126 11.94 -17.52 5.00
N VAL A 127 11.97 -16.22 4.74
CA VAL A 127 10.90 -15.52 4.01
C VAL A 127 11.18 -15.63 2.51
N PRO A 128 10.26 -16.21 1.72
CA PRO A 128 10.41 -16.25 0.26
C PRO A 128 10.48 -14.84 -0.31
N VAL A 129 11.51 -14.58 -1.12
CA VAL A 129 11.73 -13.29 -1.78
C VAL A 129 11.87 -13.50 -3.28
N PHE A 130 11.17 -12.67 -4.05
CA PHE A 130 11.21 -12.63 -5.50
C PHE A 130 11.91 -11.34 -5.97
N GLY A 131 12.71 -11.45 -7.04
CA GLY A 131 13.53 -10.35 -7.55
C GLY A 131 15.02 -10.46 -7.19
N PRO A 132 15.80 -9.38 -7.39
CA PRO A 132 15.35 -8.05 -7.77
C PRO A 132 14.84 -7.99 -9.22
N ILE A 133 13.80 -7.21 -9.46
CA ILE A 133 13.25 -6.89 -10.78
C ILE A 133 13.70 -5.47 -11.15
N ASP A 134 14.14 -5.28 -12.38
CA ASP A 134 14.46 -3.98 -12.97
C ASP A 134 13.20 -3.40 -13.64
N HIS A 135 12.70 -2.28 -13.11
CA HIS A 135 11.57 -1.53 -13.65
C HIS A 135 12.00 -0.29 -14.44
N HIS A 136 13.29 -0.20 -14.79
CA HIS A 136 13.97 0.91 -15.46
C HIS A 136 14.11 2.19 -14.61
N PHE A 137 13.12 2.55 -13.80
CA PHE A 137 13.18 3.71 -12.89
C PHE A 137 13.53 3.30 -11.45
N CYS A 138 13.39 2.02 -11.11
CA CYS A 138 13.76 1.47 -9.81
C CYS A 138 14.08 -0.03 -9.91
N HIS A 139 14.70 -0.56 -8.86
CA HIS A 139 14.95 -1.98 -8.69
C HIS A 139 14.27 -2.47 -7.43
N SER A 140 13.47 -3.54 -7.54
CA SER A 140 12.55 -3.94 -6.47
C SER A 140 12.61 -5.43 -6.16
N ILE A 141 12.45 -5.77 -4.88
CA ILE A 141 12.20 -7.13 -4.40
C ILE A 141 10.80 -7.23 -3.81
N TYR A 142 10.21 -8.41 -3.89
CA TYR A 142 8.84 -8.67 -3.45
C TYR A 142 8.78 -9.86 -2.50
N PHE A 143 7.98 -9.74 -1.45
CA PHE A 143 7.76 -10.78 -0.44
C PHE A 143 6.42 -10.55 0.25
N PHE A 144 6.02 -11.46 1.13
CA PHE A 144 4.78 -11.34 1.88
C PHE A 144 5.06 -11.12 3.36
N ASP A 145 4.26 -10.24 3.97
CA ASP A 145 4.21 -10.16 5.42
C ASP A 145 3.35 -11.31 6.00
N PRO A 146 3.36 -11.49 7.32
CA PRO A 146 2.57 -12.52 7.98
C PRO A 146 1.06 -12.36 7.70
N ASN A 147 0.57 -11.14 7.48
CA ASN A 147 -0.84 -10.81 7.26
C ASN A 147 -1.29 -10.99 5.81
N GLY A 148 -0.42 -11.51 4.94
CA GLY A 148 -0.69 -11.77 3.53
C GLY A 148 -0.53 -10.54 2.63
N LEU A 149 0.02 -9.43 3.13
CA LEU A 149 0.23 -8.21 2.36
C LEU A 149 1.43 -8.37 1.43
N ALA A 150 1.24 -8.02 0.16
CA ALA A 150 2.34 -7.94 -0.80
C ALA A 150 3.23 -6.74 -0.45
N CYS A 151 4.44 -7.04 0.01
CA CYS A 151 5.46 -6.08 0.38
C CYS A 151 6.48 -5.92 -0.74
N GLU A 152 6.94 -4.69 -0.93
CA GLU A 152 8.03 -4.35 -1.82
C GLU A 152 9.10 -3.58 -1.04
N ILE A 153 10.38 -3.87 -1.33
CA ILE A 153 11.49 -2.96 -1.01
C ILE A 153 12.10 -2.55 -2.34
N THR A 154 12.26 -1.25 -2.55
CA THR A 154 12.74 -0.67 -3.80
C THR A 154 13.89 0.28 -3.58
N VAL A 155 14.77 0.38 -4.56
CA VAL A 155 15.79 1.43 -4.67
C VAL A 155 15.62 2.15 -5.99
N ARG A 156 15.71 3.48 -5.97
CA ARG A 156 15.65 4.29 -7.18
C ARG A 156 16.82 3.97 -8.11
N ASP A 157 16.53 3.93 -9.41
CA ASP A 157 17.57 3.95 -10.43
C ASP A 157 18.23 5.32 -10.50
N GLU A 158 19.46 5.41 -11.01
CA GLU A 158 20.15 6.67 -11.25
C GLU A 158 19.33 7.64 -12.11
N LYS A 159 18.52 7.10 -13.03
CA LYS A 159 17.65 7.87 -13.94
C LYS A 159 16.21 8.01 -13.44
N HIS A 160 15.92 7.66 -12.18
CA HIS A 160 14.57 7.71 -11.64
C HIS A 160 13.85 9.04 -11.93
N ASP A 161 14.44 10.17 -11.53
CA ASP A 161 13.78 11.47 -11.65
C ASP A 161 13.62 11.92 -13.12
N GLU A 162 14.60 11.59 -13.98
CA GLU A 162 14.52 11.85 -15.42
C GLU A 162 13.36 11.09 -16.06
N ILE A 163 13.24 9.79 -15.74
CA ILE A 163 12.17 8.93 -16.26
C ILE A 163 10.81 9.42 -15.73
N MET A 164 10.71 9.72 -14.43
CA MET A 164 9.46 10.18 -13.83
C MET A 164 8.98 11.52 -14.38
N GLU A 165 9.89 12.46 -14.66
CA GLU A 165 9.55 13.73 -15.32
C GLU A 165 9.07 13.49 -16.76
N ALA A 166 9.78 12.65 -17.52
CA ALA A 166 9.43 12.33 -18.91
C ALA A 166 8.07 11.61 -19.03
N GLU A 167 7.77 10.67 -18.13
CA GLU A 167 6.44 10.05 -18.02
C GLU A 167 5.38 11.06 -17.55
N GLY A 168 5.75 11.91 -16.57
CA GLY A 168 4.91 12.99 -16.03
C GLY A 168 4.35 13.90 -17.12
N GLY A 169 5.17 14.30 -18.09
CA GLY A 169 4.77 15.10 -19.24
C GLY A 169 3.74 14.45 -20.17
N ARG A 170 3.53 13.12 -20.08
CA ARG A 170 2.64 12.33 -20.96
C ARG A 170 1.45 11.71 -20.24
N VAL A 171 1.31 11.88 -18.92
CA VAL A 171 0.28 11.24 -18.08
C VAL A 171 -1.13 11.37 -18.68
N ALA A 172 -1.54 12.58 -19.06
CA ALA A 172 -2.88 12.80 -19.58
C ALA A 172 -3.15 12.06 -20.91
N GLN A 173 -2.14 11.95 -21.77
CA GLN A 173 -2.23 11.20 -23.01
C GLN A 173 -2.28 9.69 -22.73
N ALA A 174 -1.34 9.17 -21.93
CA ALA A 174 -1.27 7.76 -21.59
C ALA A 174 -2.57 7.26 -20.94
N ILE A 175 -3.15 8.04 -20.02
CA ILE A 175 -4.44 7.74 -19.39
C ILE A 175 -5.57 7.69 -20.44
N ARG A 176 -5.63 8.64 -21.38
CA ARG A 176 -6.65 8.64 -22.45
C ARG A 176 -6.54 7.40 -23.34
N GLU A 177 -5.34 7.09 -23.82
CA GLU A 177 -5.09 5.94 -24.69
C GLU A 177 -5.43 4.61 -23.99
N TRP A 178 -4.99 4.44 -22.73
CA TRP A 178 -5.34 3.27 -21.93
C TRP A 178 -6.84 3.17 -21.70
N THR A 179 -7.48 4.31 -21.44
CA THR A 179 -8.91 4.39 -21.19
C THR A 179 -9.69 3.97 -22.43
N GLU A 180 -9.36 4.50 -23.60
CA GLU A 180 -9.97 4.14 -24.89
C GLU A 180 -9.79 2.65 -25.19
N LYS A 181 -8.55 2.15 -25.05
CA LYS A 181 -8.21 0.73 -25.25
C LYS A 181 -9.00 -0.21 -24.35
N THR A 182 -9.27 0.17 -23.10
CA THR A 182 -9.84 -0.72 -22.07
C THR A 182 -11.30 -0.47 -21.72
N ARG A 183 -11.94 0.59 -22.26
CA ARG A 183 -13.29 1.02 -21.87
C ARG A 183 -14.32 -0.07 -22.08
N VAL A 184 -14.30 -0.73 -23.24
CA VAL A 184 -15.25 -1.78 -23.61
C VAL A 184 -15.15 -2.96 -22.63
N LEU A 185 -13.93 -3.41 -22.33
CA LEU A 185 -13.69 -4.47 -21.37
C LEU A 185 -14.18 -4.09 -19.96
N LYS A 186 -13.89 -2.88 -19.50
CA LYS A 186 -14.32 -2.38 -18.20
C LYS A 186 -15.85 -2.32 -18.08
N LYS A 187 -16.56 -1.78 -19.09
CA LYS A 187 -18.04 -1.76 -19.11
C LYS A 187 -18.65 -3.17 -19.11
N ALA A 188 -18.02 -4.13 -19.80
CA ALA A 188 -18.50 -5.51 -19.80
C ALA A 188 -18.34 -6.22 -18.44
N ARG A 189 -17.33 -5.85 -17.64
CA ARG A 189 -16.99 -6.53 -16.38
C ARG A 189 -17.54 -5.84 -15.13
N LEU A 190 -17.60 -4.50 -15.12
CA LEU A 190 -17.93 -3.71 -13.93
C LEU A 190 -19.37 -3.18 -14.01
N LYS A 191 -20.30 -3.86 -13.32
CA LYS A 191 -21.71 -3.42 -13.23
C LYS A 191 -21.86 -1.99 -12.72
N LEU A 192 -20.97 -1.57 -11.81
CA LEU A 192 -20.94 -0.22 -11.25
C LEU A 192 -20.76 0.88 -12.31
N LEU A 193 -20.04 0.60 -13.39
CA LEU A 193 -19.85 1.55 -14.48
C LEU A 193 -21.07 1.69 -15.39
N ASN A 194 -22.01 0.74 -15.32
CA ASN A 194 -23.22 0.73 -16.15
C ASN A 194 -24.46 1.22 -15.39
N ALA A 195 -24.38 1.34 -14.06
CA ALA A 195 -25.48 1.80 -13.21
C ALA A 195 -25.62 3.32 -13.14
N ALA A 196 -24.81 4.06 -13.92
CA ALA A 196 -24.74 5.51 -13.94
C ALA A 196 -25.17 6.14 -15.29
N ASP A 197 -25.64 5.31 -16.24
CA ASP A 197 -26.30 5.71 -17.49
C ASP A 197 -27.83 5.50 -17.31
#